data_AF-A0A953Z274-F1
#
_entry.id   AF-A0A953Z274-F1
#
_cell.length_a   1.000
_cell.length_b   1.000
_cell.length_c   1.000
_cell.angle_alpha   90.00
_cell.angle_beta   90.00
_cell.angle_gamma   90.00
#
_symmetry.space_group_name_H-M   'P 1'
#
loop_
_entity.id
_entity.type
_entity.pdbx_description
1 polymer ?
#
loop_
_entity_poly.entity_id
_entity_poly.type
_entity_poly.pdbx_seq_one_letter_code
_entity_poly.pdbx_strand_id
1 'polypeptide(L)'
;MKWAKVYPLLVAKVVKKGRSEEEVHEVIEWLMGYDAASIAQAMEDDSSVKDFYDNAPKWNPNASLIKGVVCGVRVEEVEEPTMRRIRFLDKLIDELAK
;
A
#
# COMPACT_ATOMS: atom_id res chain seq x y z
N MET A 1 12.39 3.52 -6.83
CA MET A 1 11.18 4.16 -7.40
C MET A 1 10.64 5.16 -6.38
N LYS A 2 10.06 6.28 -6.81
CA LYS A 2 9.49 7.30 -5.92
C LYS A 2 8.05 6.96 -5.56
N TRP A 3 7.66 7.21 -4.30
CA TRP A 3 6.30 6.98 -3.84
C TRP A 3 5.28 7.83 -4.63
N ALA A 4 5.63 9.07 -4.94
CA ALA A 4 4.85 9.98 -5.80
C ALA A 4 4.51 9.44 -7.20
N LYS A 5 5.26 8.43 -7.69
CA LYS A 5 4.97 7.76 -8.97
C LYS A 5 4.11 6.51 -8.79
N VAL A 6 4.08 5.92 -7.60
CA VAL A 6 3.36 4.67 -7.31
C VAL A 6 1.94 4.97 -6.86
N TYR A 7 1.76 5.89 -5.92
CA TYR A 7 0.46 6.18 -5.32
C TYR A 7 -0.63 6.53 -6.36
N PRO A 8 -0.39 7.41 -7.35
CA PRO A 8 -1.41 7.69 -8.37
C PRO A 8 -1.84 6.45 -9.18
N LEU A 9 -0.96 5.45 -9.32
CA LEU A 9 -1.28 4.20 -10.01
C LEU A 9 -2.19 3.29 -9.17
N LEU A 10 -2.05 3.32 -7.84
CA LEU A 10 -2.94 2.60 -6.93
C LEU A 10 -4.34 3.21 -6.96
N VAL A 11 -4.43 4.54 -6.87
CA VAL A 11 -5.70 5.28 -6.97
C VAL A 11 -6.36 5.02 -8.33
N ALA A 12 -5.62 5.17 -9.43
CA ALA A 12 -6.16 4.91 -10.76
C ALA A 12 -6.65 3.45 -10.94
N LYS A 13 -6.02 2.47 -10.27
CA LYS A 13 -6.46 1.06 -10.32
C LYS A 13 -7.84 0.88 -9.68
N VAL A 14 -8.09 1.48 -8.52
CA VAL A 14 -9.37 1.33 -7.81
C VAL A 14 -10.46 2.22 -8.44
N VAL A 15 -10.12 3.43 -8.89
CA VAL A 15 -11.07 4.34 -9.55
C VAL A 15 -11.63 3.76 -10.85
N LYS A 16 -10.80 3.04 -11.62
CA LYS A 16 -11.26 2.28 -12.80
C LYS A 16 -12.31 1.20 -12.47
N LYS A 17 -12.51 0.90 -11.19
CA LYS A 17 -13.44 -0.10 -10.66
C LYS A 17 -14.60 0.52 -9.88
N GLY A 18 -14.76 1.84 -9.97
CA GLY A 18 -15.83 2.58 -9.30
C GLY A 18 -15.60 2.83 -7.82
N ARG A 19 -14.36 2.65 -7.35
CA ARG A 19 -13.91 2.98 -5.99
C ARG A 19 -13.34 4.39 -5.92
N SER A 20 -13.10 4.89 -4.72
CA SER A 20 -12.59 6.24 -4.49
C SER A 20 -11.14 6.28 -4.00
N GLU A 21 -10.55 7.46 -4.03
CA GLU A 21 -9.22 7.70 -3.48
C GLU A 21 -9.22 7.58 -1.95
N GLU A 22 -10.31 7.99 -1.30
CA GLU A 22 -10.49 7.87 0.14
C GLU A 22 -10.45 6.41 0.61
N GLU A 23 -11.00 5.47 -0.15
CA GLU A 23 -10.88 4.03 0.15
C GLU A 23 -9.40 3.56 0.08
N VAL A 24 -8.56 4.17 -0.76
CA VAL A 24 -7.11 3.89 -0.77
C VAL A 24 -6.43 4.45 0.47
N HIS A 25 -6.81 5.66 0.89
CA HIS A 25 -6.32 6.25 2.14
C HIS A 25 -6.68 5.36 3.34
N GLU A 26 -7.91 4.89 3.44
CA GLU A 26 -8.35 3.99 4.53
C GLU A 26 -7.53 2.70 4.57
N VAL A 27 -7.22 2.11 3.41
CA VAL A 27 -6.37 0.92 3.32
C VAL A 27 -4.95 1.23 3.82
N ILE A 28 -4.37 2.34 3.40
CA ILE A 28 -3.01 2.76 3.79
C ILE A 28 -2.96 3.09 5.29
N GLU A 29 -3.96 3.81 5.81
CA GLU A 29 -4.10 4.14 7.22
C GLU A 29 -4.25 2.87 8.06
N TRP A 30 -5.15 1.97 7.66
CA TRP A 30 -5.34 0.71 8.38
C TRP A 30 -4.06 -0.13 8.39
N LEU A 31 -3.30 -0.18 7.29
CA LEU A 31 -2.13 -1.03 7.15
C LEU A 31 -0.89 -0.47 7.84
N MET A 32 -0.63 0.82 7.67
CA MET A 32 0.64 1.48 8.02
C MET A 32 0.49 2.62 9.03
N GLY A 33 -0.74 3.03 9.37
CA GLY A 33 -1.02 4.09 10.35
C GLY A 33 -0.78 5.50 9.85
N TYR A 34 -0.65 5.69 8.53
CA TYR A 34 -0.58 7.02 7.93
C TYR A 34 -1.96 7.67 7.88
N ASP A 35 -2.05 8.94 8.28
CA ASP A 35 -3.23 9.75 7.99
C ASP A 35 -3.15 10.38 6.58
N ALA A 36 -4.27 10.94 6.11
CA ALA A 36 -4.33 11.56 4.78
C ALA A 36 -3.30 12.68 4.58
N ALA A 37 -3.01 13.46 5.64
CA ALA A 37 -2.01 14.52 5.59
C ALA A 37 -0.59 13.96 5.38
N SER A 38 -0.24 12.87 6.05
CA SER A 38 1.06 12.22 5.92
C SER A 38 1.22 11.52 4.57
N ILE A 39 0.13 10.97 4.01
CA ILE A 39 0.13 10.41 2.65
C ILE A 39 0.40 11.52 1.63
N ALA A 40 -0.29 12.66 1.77
CA ALA A 40 -0.09 13.83 0.93
C ALA A 40 1.34 14.38 1.05
N GLN A 41 1.88 14.50 2.27
CA GLN A 41 3.26 14.91 2.49
C GLN A 41 4.25 13.97 1.78
N ALA A 42 4.01 12.66 1.85
CA ALA A 42 4.86 11.69 1.16
C ALA A 42 4.77 11.77 -0.38
N MET A 43 3.75 12.43 -0.94
CA MET A 43 3.65 12.78 -2.36
C MET A 43 4.46 14.01 -2.74
N GLU A 44 4.56 14.98 -1.84
CA GLU A 44 5.34 16.20 -2.05
C GLU A 44 6.83 15.95 -1.81
N ASP A 45 7.14 15.11 -0.84
CA ASP A 45 8.50 14.70 -0.54
C ASP A 45 9.06 13.81 -1.66
N ASP A 46 10.37 13.90 -1.89
CA ASP A 46 11.08 13.02 -2.81
C ASP A 46 11.30 11.60 -2.21
N SER A 47 10.36 11.13 -1.41
CA SER A 47 10.40 9.86 -0.68
C SER A 47 10.43 8.67 -1.65
N SER A 48 11.35 7.74 -1.41
CA SER A 48 11.34 6.47 -2.13
C SER A 48 10.21 5.58 -1.61
N VAL A 49 9.80 4.59 -2.42
CA VAL A 49 8.87 3.54 -1.96
C VAL A 49 9.43 2.86 -0.72
N LYS A 50 10.74 2.58 -0.67
CA LYS A 50 11.33 1.96 0.52
C LYS A 50 11.18 2.84 1.76
N ASP A 51 11.48 4.13 1.63
CA ASP A 51 11.37 5.09 2.75
C ASP A 51 9.94 5.20 3.26
N PHE A 52 8.95 5.23 2.35
CA PHE A 52 7.54 5.26 2.72
C PHE A 52 7.13 4.04 3.56
N TYR A 53 7.61 2.84 3.22
CA TYR A 53 7.26 1.63 3.97
C TYR A 53 8.06 1.49 5.27
N ASP A 54 9.31 1.95 5.28
CA ASP A 54 10.17 1.88 6.46
C ASP A 54 9.76 2.92 7.53
N ASN A 55 9.26 4.08 7.10
CA ASN A 55 8.79 5.15 7.97
C ASN A 55 7.29 5.06 8.33
N ALA A 56 6.64 3.94 8.02
CA ALA A 56 5.24 3.70 8.38
C ALA A 56 5.03 3.90 9.91
N PRO A 57 4.14 4.82 10.34
CA PRO A 57 3.97 5.18 11.74
C PRO A 57 3.63 3.99 12.64
N LYS A 58 2.75 3.11 12.15
CA LYS A 58 2.31 1.93 12.90
C LYS A 58 1.78 0.85 11.96
N TRP A 59 2.60 -0.18 11.75
CA TRP A 59 2.15 -1.39 11.08
C TRP A 59 1.02 -2.09 11.85
N ASN A 60 -0.02 -2.49 11.11
CA ASN A 60 -1.10 -3.26 11.68
C ASN A 60 -0.63 -4.67 12.07
N PRO A 61 -0.84 -5.13 13.32
CA PRO A 61 -0.52 -6.51 13.72
C PRO A 61 -1.24 -7.57 12.86
N ASN A 62 -2.42 -7.24 12.35
CA ASN A 62 -3.22 -8.11 11.49
C ASN A 62 -2.71 -8.15 10.04
N ALA A 63 -1.68 -7.36 9.67
CA ALA A 63 -1.09 -7.43 8.33
C ALA A 63 -0.53 -8.84 8.02
N SER A 64 -0.13 -9.59 9.04
CA SER A 64 0.29 -10.98 8.93
C SER A 64 -0.81 -11.94 8.43
N LEU A 65 -2.08 -11.54 8.53
CA LEU A 65 -3.24 -12.30 8.05
C LEU A 65 -3.50 -12.09 6.55
N ILE A 66 -2.84 -11.12 5.92
CA ILE A 66 -2.95 -10.87 4.48
C ILE A 66 -2.24 -12.00 3.73
N LYS A 67 -3.02 -12.79 2.98
CA LYS A 67 -2.60 -14.00 2.29
C LYS A 67 -3.14 -14.07 0.87
N GLY A 68 -2.60 -14.99 0.08
CA GLY A 68 -3.05 -15.29 -1.27
C GLY A 68 -2.08 -14.79 -2.32
N VAL A 69 -2.54 -14.76 -3.57
CA VAL A 69 -1.71 -14.41 -4.72
C VAL A 69 -1.98 -12.97 -5.16
N VAL A 70 -0.91 -12.21 -5.42
CA VAL A 70 -0.92 -10.91 -6.09
C VAL A 70 0.40 -10.72 -6.83
N CYS A 71 0.39 -10.01 -7.97
CA CYS A 71 1.59 -9.78 -8.77
C CYS A 71 2.39 -11.06 -9.12
N GLY A 72 1.70 -12.20 -9.27
CA GLY A 72 2.31 -13.49 -9.62
C GLY A 72 3.00 -14.23 -8.46
N VAL A 73 2.96 -13.72 -7.23
CA VAL A 73 3.58 -14.34 -6.05
C VAL A 73 2.57 -14.58 -4.94
N ARG A 74 2.84 -15.56 -4.08
CA ARG A 74 2.07 -15.80 -2.85
C ARG A 74 2.63 -14.96 -1.72
N VAL A 75 1.81 -14.04 -1.19
CA VAL A 75 2.23 -13.00 -0.23
C VAL A 75 2.89 -13.62 1.02
N GLU A 76 2.30 -14.68 1.55
CA GLU A 76 2.75 -15.33 2.78
C GLU A 76 4.08 -16.10 2.66
N GLU A 77 4.50 -16.38 1.42
CA GLU A 77 5.76 -17.08 1.09
C GLU A 77 6.88 -16.11 0.70
N VAL A 78 6.63 -14.79 0.63
CA VAL A 78 7.69 -13.82 0.32
C VAL A 78 8.65 -13.70 1.51
N GLU A 79 9.90 -14.11 1.30
CA GLU A 79 10.95 -14.12 2.33
C GLU A 79 11.49 -12.72 2.64
N GLU A 80 11.68 -11.89 1.62
CA GLU A 80 12.25 -10.54 1.79
C GLU A 80 11.22 -9.62 2.48
N PRO A 81 11.49 -9.10 3.69
CA PRO A 81 10.49 -8.39 4.50
C PRO A 81 9.90 -7.15 3.84
N THR A 82 10.71 -6.33 3.16
CA THR A 82 10.23 -5.09 2.52
C THR A 82 9.32 -5.42 1.35
N MET A 83 9.68 -6.38 0.50
CA MET A 83 8.87 -6.87 -0.60
C MET A 83 7.59 -7.51 -0.11
N ARG A 84 7.61 -8.27 1.01
CA ARG A 84 6.40 -8.81 1.62
C ARG A 84 5.43 -7.70 2.04
N ARG A 85 5.96 -6.64 2.66
CA ARG A 85 5.18 -5.45 3.05
C ARG A 85 4.57 -4.74 1.85
N ILE A 86 5.32 -4.58 0.76
CA ILE A 86 4.81 -4.03 -0.51
C ILE A 86 3.66 -4.89 -1.03
N ARG A 87 3.81 -6.22 -0.98
CA ARG A 87 2.78 -7.16 -1.43
C ARG A 87 1.53 -7.17 -0.54
N PHE A 88 1.63 -6.78 0.73
CA PHE A 88 0.45 -6.57 1.57
C PHE A 88 -0.43 -5.45 1.02
N LEU A 89 0.15 -4.28 0.70
CA LEU A 89 -0.62 -3.18 0.12
C LEU A 89 -1.17 -3.56 -1.25
N ASP A 90 -0.34 -4.13 -2.13
CA ASP A 90 -0.80 -4.58 -3.45
C ASP A 90 -2.00 -5.52 -3.36
N LYS A 91 -1.98 -6.43 -2.37
CA LYS A 91 -3.05 -7.40 -2.15
C LYS A 91 -4.35 -6.73 -1.72
N LEU A 92 -4.30 -5.80 -0.76
CA LEU A 92 -5.48 -5.06 -0.30
C LEU A 92 -6.07 -4.19 -1.41
N ILE A 93 -5.21 -3.50 -2.17
CA ILE A 93 -5.64 -2.69 -3.33
C ILE A 93 -6.24 -3.57 -4.43
N ASP A 94 -5.68 -4.76 -4.66
CA ASP A 94 -6.26 -5.73 -5.59
C ASP A 94 -7.64 -6.20 -5.16
N GLU A 95 -7.85 -6.45 -3.87
CA GLU A 95 -9.15 -6.83 -3.33
C GLU A 95 -10.18 -5.70 -3.37
N LEU A 96 -9.76 -4.46 -3.12
CA LEU A 96 -10.59 -3.27 -3.28
C LEU A 96 -11.00 -3.05 -4.75
N ALA A 97 -10.10 -3.35 -5.69
CA ALA A 97 -10.28 -3.18 -7.14
C ALA A 97 -10.91 -4.40 -7.87
N LYS A 98 -11.49 -5.36 -7.15
CA LYS A 98 -12.26 -6.45 -7.77
C LYS A 98 -13.64 -5.97 -8.20
#